data_AF-A0A944L592-F1
#
_entry.id   AF-A0A944L592-F1
#
_cell.length_a   1.000
_cell.length_b   1.000
_cell.length_c   1.000
_cell.angle_alpha   90.00
_cell.angle_beta   90.00
_cell.angle_gamma   90.00
#
_symmetry.space_group_name_H-M   'P 1'
#
loop_
_entity.id
_entity.type
_entity.pdbx_description
1 polymer ?
#
loop_
_entity_poly.entity_id
_entity_poly.type
_entity_poly.pdbx_seq_one_letter_code
_entity_poly.pdbx_strand_id
1 'polypeptide(L)' 'MTGTAENGDRFGSRTAVVGGHVAVSAPEENSGSGAVWVFPGITSGVTGTRSVNFGPRTLAAPVPGARFGAAFHR' A
#
# COMPACT_ATOMS: atom_id res chain seq x y z
N MET A 1 -9.32 10.54 0.86
CA MET A 1 -8.56 10.76 -0.42
C MET A 1 -7.44 9.74 -0.43
N THR A 2 -7.05 9.16 -1.57
CA THR A 2 -5.98 8.15 -1.62
C THR A 2 -4.72 8.62 -0.90
N GLY A 3 -4.31 7.86 0.12
CA GLY A 3 -3.12 8.15 0.93
C GLY A 3 -3.39 8.93 2.21
N THR A 4 -4.65 9.24 2.52
CA THR A 4 -5.07 9.74 3.85
C THR A 4 -5.38 8.55 4.74
N ALA A 5 -4.91 8.56 5.99
CA ALA A 5 -5.26 7.51 6.94
C ALA A 5 -6.71 7.66 7.41
N GLU A 6 -7.52 6.63 7.15
CA GLU A 6 -8.94 6.56 7.49
C GLU A 6 -9.20 5.30 8.34
N ASN A 7 -10.17 5.37 9.25
CA ASN A 7 -10.54 4.21 10.06
C ASN A 7 -11.10 3.11 9.15
N GLY A 8 -10.50 1.94 9.21
CA GLY A 8 -10.98 0.76 8.48
C GLY A 8 -10.24 0.46 7.18
N ASP A 9 -9.22 1.23 6.79
CA ASP A 9 -8.43 0.96 5.55
C ASP A 9 -7.68 -0.38 5.59
N ARG A 10 -7.50 -0.92 6.80
CA ARG A 10 -6.74 -2.16 7.08
C ARG A 10 -5.31 -2.07 6.58
N PHE A 11 -4.66 -0.94 6.80
CA PHE A 11 -3.23 -0.78 6.59
C PHE A 11 -2.45 -1.86 7.35
N GLY A 12 -1.47 -2.48 6.70
CA GLY A 12 -0.73 -3.60 7.29
C GLY A 12 -1.39 -4.96 7.12
N SER A 13 -2.56 -5.03 6.48
CA SER A 13 -3.24 -6.31 6.20
C SER A 13 -2.38 -7.33 5.48
N ARG A 14 -1.46 -6.88 4.62
CA ARG A 14 -0.38 -7.67 4.05
C ARG A 14 0.90 -6.84 3.97
N THR A 15 2.02 -7.53 4.13
CA THR A 15 3.36 -6.96 4.05
C THR A 15 4.29 -7.90 3.27
N ALA A 16 5.18 -7.32 2.48
CA ALA A 16 6.21 -8.05 1.75
C ALA A 16 7.53 -7.29 1.78
N VAL A 17 8.65 -8.01 1.85
CA VAL A 17 9.99 -7.45 1.76
C VAL A 17 10.60 -7.86 0.43
N VAL A 18 10.92 -6.89 -0.42
CA VAL A 18 11.42 -7.13 -1.79
C VAL A 18 12.54 -6.15 -2.10
N GLY A 19 13.74 -6.65 -2.43
CA GLY A 19 14.84 -5.82 -2.92
C GLY A 19 15.19 -4.63 -2.02
N GLY A 20 15.23 -4.83 -0.69
CA GLY A 20 15.52 -3.77 0.28
C GLY A 20 14.37 -2.80 0.54
N HIS A 21 13.16 -3.09 0.06
CA HIS A 21 11.97 -2.29 0.31
C HIS A 21 10.93 -3.11 1.06
N VAL A 22 10.04 -2.42 1.79
CA VAL A 22 8.88 -3.01 2.44
C VAL A 22 7.62 -2.46 1.80
N ALA A 23 6.83 -3.35 1.19
CA ALA A 23 5.50 -3.03 0.68
C ALA A 23 4.45 -3.34 1.75
N VAL A 24 3.50 -2.43 1.95
CA VAL A 24 2.41 -2.55 2.93
C VAL A 24 1.10 -2.19 2.26
N SER A 25 0.08 -3.04 2.38
CA SER A 25 -1.23 -2.81 1.76
C SER A 25 -2.29 -2.30 2.74
N ALA A 26 -3.23 -1.52 2.22
CA ALA A 26 -4.51 -1.18 2.86
C ALA A 26 -5.65 -1.41 1.85
N PRO A 27 -6.16 -2.65 1.71
CA PRO A 27 -7.09 -3.03 0.64
C PRO A 27 -8.49 -2.43 0.81
N GLU A 28 -8.84 -1.92 2.00
CA GLU A 28 -10.14 -1.28 2.26
C GLU A 28 -10.10 0.24 2.08
N GLU A 29 -8.93 0.81 1.79
CA GLU A 29 -8.71 2.23 1.50
C GLU A 29 -9.75 2.78 0.51
N ASN A 30 -10.34 3.94 0.84
CA ASN A 30 -11.40 4.59 0.06
C ASN A 30 -12.50 3.61 -0.39
N SER A 31 -13.18 2.98 0.57
CA SER A 31 -14.31 2.05 0.34
C SER A 31 -13.94 0.83 -0.53
N GLY A 32 -12.78 0.22 -0.27
CA GLY A 32 -12.35 -1.00 -0.98
C GLY A 32 -11.67 -0.74 -2.32
N SER A 33 -11.27 0.51 -2.60
CA SER A 33 -10.41 0.81 -3.75
C SER A 33 -9.02 0.21 -3.55
N GLY A 34 -8.51 0.29 -2.32
CA GLY A 34 -7.22 -0.25 -1.93
C GLY A 34 -6.05 0.67 -2.27
N ALA A 35 -4.96 0.53 -1.51
CA ALA A 35 -3.69 1.19 -1.77
C ALA A 35 -2.51 0.36 -1.25
N VAL A 36 -1.33 0.65 -1.79
CA VAL A 36 -0.05 0.09 -1.33
C VAL A 36 0.93 1.23 -1.09
N TRP A 37 1.67 1.14 0.02
CA TRP A 37 2.81 1.99 0.36
C TRP A 37 4.08 1.17 0.23
N VAL A 38 5.15 1.79 -0.26
CA VAL A 38 6.48 1.18 -0.35
C VAL A 38 7.47 2.06 0.40
N PHE A 39 8.12 1.45 1.39
CA PHE A 39 9.09 2.08 2.26
C PHE A 39 10.50 1.56 1.93
N PRO A 40 11.50 2.45 1.78
CA PRO A 40 12.89 2.03 1.71
C PRO A 40 13.35 1.42 3.03
N GLY A 41 14.10 0.32 2.94
CA GLY A 41 14.93 -0.19 4.02
C GLY A 41 16.25 0.59 4.12
N ILE A 42 16.67 0.86 5.33
CA ILE A 42 17.95 1.46 5.72
C ILE A 42 18.59 0.60 6.81
N THR A 43 19.82 0.90 7.18
CA THR A 43 20.57 0.12 8.17
C THR A 43 19.89 0.03 9.55
N SER A 44 19.09 1.03 9.92
CA SER A 44 18.32 1.07 11.17
C SER A 44 16.88 0.54 11.06
N GLY A 45 16.46 0.01 9.90
CA GLY A 45 15.11 -0.53 9.69
C GLY A 45 14.41 0.06 8.47
N VAL A 46 13.13 0.40 8.61
CA VAL A 46 12.35 1.06 7.54
C VAL A 46 12.32 2.58 7.75
N THR A 47 12.27 3.34 6.67
CA THR A 47 12.11 4.80 6.72
C THR A 47 10.92 5.28 5.89
N GLY A 48 10.27 6.35 6.35
CA GLY A 48 9.28 7.10 5.57
C GLY A 48 9.92 8.02 4.52
N THR A 49 11.20 8.36 4.67
CA THR A 49 11.92 9.21 3.72
C THR A 49 11.98 8.53 2.35
N ARG A 50 11.51 9.24 1.31
CA ARG A 50 11.40 8.73 -0.08
C ARG A 50 10.46 7.53 -0.24
N SER A 51 9.54 7.32 0.70
CA SER A 51 8.43 6.38 0.49
C SER A 51 7.49 6.89 -0.61
N VAL A 52 6.81 5.95 -1.24
CA VAL A 52 5.79 6.21 -2.26
C VAL A 52 4.53 5.43 -1.94
N ASN A 53 3.39 5.90 -2.42
CA ASN A 53 2.14 5.16 -2.37
C ASN A 53 1.47 5.16 -3.74
N PHE A 54 0.62 4.17 -3.96
CA PHE A 54 -0.17 4.02 -5.17
C PHE A 54 -1.53 3.43 -4.84
N GLY A 55 -2.57 4.02 -5.43
CA GLY A 55 -3.90 3.42 -5.51
C GLY A 55 -4.16 2.89 -6.93
N PRO A 56 -5.31 2.22 -7.16
CA PRO A 56 -5.68 1.67 -8.46
C PRO A 56 -5.70 2.72 -9.59
N ARG A 57 -6.04 3.98 -9.28
CA ARG A 57 -6.00 5.09 -10.25
C ARG A 57 -4.62 5.33 -10.85
N THR A 58 -3.56 5.23 -10.04
CA THR A 58 -2.17 5.42 -10.49
C THR A 58 -1.79 4.38 -11.55
N LEU A 59 -2.44 3.21 -11.53
CA LEU A 59 -2.20 2.10 -12.47
C LEU A 59 -3.27 2.00 -13.56
N ALA A 60 -4.16 3.01 -13.66
CA ALA A 60 -5.33 2.99 -14.54
C ALA A 60 -6.23 1.74 -14.36
N ALA A 61 -6.22 1.13 -13.17
CA ALA A 61 -7.08 0.01 -12.83
C ALA A 61 -8.50 0.50 -12.47
N PRO A 62 -9.54 -0.37 -12.60
CA PRO A 62 -10.87 -0.07 -12.10
C PRO A 62 -10.80 0.33 -10.63
N VAL A 63 -11.42 1.44 -10.26
CA VAL A 63 -11.35 1.96 -8.88
C VAL A 63 -12.35 1.29 -7.95
N PRO A 64 -13.64 1.12 -8.33
CA PRO A 64 -14.62 0.52 -7.42
C PRO A 64 -14.27 -0.94 -7.15
N GLY A 65 -14.06 -1.28 -5.88
CA GLY A 65 -13.82 -2.66 -5.44
C GLY A 65 -12.54 -3.30 -5.98
N ALA A 66 -11.57 -2.49 -6.45
CA ALA A 66 -10.30 -3.00 -6.98
C ALA A 66 -9.54 -3.85 -5.96
N ARG A 67 -9.73 -3.53 -4.66
CA ARG A 67 -9.02 -4.15 -3.55
C ARG A 67 -7.52 -4.21 -3.82
N PHE A 68 -6.97 -3.12 -4.36
CA PHE A 68 -5.55 -3.08 -4.71
C PHE A 68 -4.69 -3.35 -3.47
N GLY A 69 -3.70 -4.24 -3.61
CA GLY A 69 -2.91 -4.74 -2.48
C GLY A 69 -3.55 -5.90 -1.69
N ALA A 70 -4.73 -6.42 -2.09
CA ALA A 70 -5.35 -7.57 -1.41
C ALA A 70 -4.58 -8.89 -1.58
N ALA A 71 -3.53 -8.92 -2.40
CA ALA A 71 -2.58 -10.01 -2.50
C ALA A 71 -1.18 -9.46 -2.78
N PHE A 72 -0.19 -10.00 -2.08
CA PHE A 72 1.21 -9.98 -2.50
C PHE A 72 1.58 -11.42 -2.81
N HIS A 73 2.21 -11.68 -3.95
CA HIS A 73 2.84 -12.98 -4.20
C HIS A 73 4.12 -13.05 -3.35
N ARG A 74 4.29 -14.16 -2.64
CA ARG A 74 5.47 -14.44 -1.81
C ARG A 74 6.62 -14.96 -2.67
#